data_AF-A0A8J7F9I2-F1
#
_entry.id   AF-A0A8J7F9I2-F1
#
_cell.length_a   1.000
_cell.length_b   1.000
_cell.length_c   1.000
_cell.angle_alpha   90.00
_cell.angle_beta   90.00
_cell.angle_gamma   90.00
#
_symmetry.space_group_name_H-M   'P 1'
#
loop_
_entity.id
_entity.type
_entity.pdbx_description
1 polymer ?
#
loop_
_entity_poly.entity_id
_entity_poly.type
_entity_poly.pdbx_seq_one_letter_code
_entity_poly.pdbx_strand_id
1 'polypeptide(L)'
;MLLGFKTELKLNNQQRTVLIKHCGVARHAWNWGLNLTKQILDHNKANPDAKIKFPSAIDLHKWLVALVKSENEWYYECSKSTPQQA
;
A
#
# COMPACT_ATOMS: atom_id res chain seq x y z
N MET A 1 -10.58 32.93 -8.75
CA MET A 1 -9.30 33.09 -8.02
C MET A 1 -9.23 32.00 -6.96
N LEU A 2 -8.34 31.01 -7.09
CA LEU A 2 -8.12 29.99 -6.06
C LEU A 2 -7.17 30.57 -5.01
N LEU A 3 -7.68 30.90 -3.83
CA LEU A 3 -6.87 31.29 -2.67
C LEU A 3 -6.29 30.01 -2.05
N GLY A 4 -5.00 29.79 -2.23
CA GLY A 4 -4.28 28.72 -1.55
C GLY A 4 -3.92 29.14 -0.13
N PHE A 5 -4.55 28.54 0.87
CA PHE A 5 -4.13 28.70 2.26
C PHE A 5 -3.04 27.67 2.58
N LYS A 6 -1.87 28.16 3.02
CA LYS A 6 -0.82 27.27 3.54
C LYS A 6 -1.19 26.86 4.96
N THR A 7 -1.76 25.68 5.11
CA THR A 7 -2.13 25.10 6.40
C THR A 7 -1.11 24.04 6.83
N GLU A 8 -0.81 23.99 8.13
CA GLU A 8 0.04 22.97 8.74
C GLU A 8 -0.74 22.28 9.86
N LEU A 9 -0.56 20.96 9.98
CA LEU A 9 -1.10 20.19 11.10
C LEU A 9 -0.20 20.35 12.34
N LYS A 10 -0.73 20.95 13.41
CA LYS A 10 -0.08 21.00 14.72
C LYS A 10 -0.36 19.72 15.49
N LEU A 11 0.55 18.76 15.39
CA LEU A 11 0.40 17.44 15.99
C LEU A 11 1.15 17.33 17.31
N ASN A 12 0.55 16.66 18.30
CA ASN A 12 1.26 16.22 19.50
C ASN A 12 2.07 14.93 19.22
N ASN A 13 2.84 14.48 20.22
CA ASN A 13 3.70 13.31 20.09
C ASN A 13 2.93 12.02 19.75
N GLN A 14 1.73 11.84 20.30
CA GLN A 14 0.91 10.66 20.04
C GLN A 14 0.39 10.66 18.60
N GLN A 15 -0.15 11.79 18.14
CA GLN A 15 -0.66 11.96 16.78
C GLN A 15 0.45 11.79 15.73
N ARG A 16 1.64 12.37 15.99
CA ARG A 16 2.81 12.19 15.10
C ARG A 16 3.21 10.72 15.00
N THR A 17 3.20 10.00 16.13
CA THR A 17 3.52 8.56 16.16
C THR A 17 2.53 7.76 15.31
N VAL A 18 1.23 7.99 15.50
CA VAL A 18 0.18 7.31 14.72
C VAL A 18 0.33 7.61 13.23
N LEU A 19 0.60 8.88 12.87
CA LEU A 19 0.75 9.28 11.47
C LEU A 19 1.95 8.59 10.81
N ILE A 20 3.10 8.53 11.49
CA ILE A 20 4.29 7.83 10.97
C ILE A 20 4.01 6.34 10.80
N LYS A 21 3.33 5.68 11.75
CA LYS A 21 2.91 4.28 11.61
C LYS A 21 2.06 4.06 10.37
N HIS A 22 1.08 4.95 10.15
CA HIS A 22 0.21 4.87 8.98
C HIS A 22 0.99 5.08 7.67
N CYS A 23 1.90 6.05 7.62
CA CYS A 23 2.78 6.26 6.47
C CYS A 23 3.66 5.04 6.19
N GLY A 24 4.20 4.39 7.24
CA GLY A 24 5.00 3.18 7.12
C GLY A 24 4.22 2.01 6.52
N VAL A 25 3.03 1.73 7.06
CA VAL A 25 2.12 0.69 6.55
C VAL A 25 1.71 0.92 5.11
N ALA A 26 1.32 2.16 4.77
CA ALA A 26 0.96 2.51 3.40
C ALA A 26 2.16 2.30 2.45
N ARG A 27 3.34 2.83 2.82
CA ARG A 27 4.54 2.70 1.99
C ARG A 27 4.95 1.25 1.76
N HIS A 28 4.87 0.41 2.79
CA HIS A 28 5.20 -1.00 2.69
C HIS A 28 4.21 -1.75 1.78
N ALA A 29 2.90 -1.53 1.97
CA ALA A 29 1.86 -2.13 1.13
C ALA A 29 2.01 -1.76 -0.35
N TRP A 30 2.28 -0.47 -0.63
CA TRP A 30 2.55 0.01 -1.98
C TRP A 30 3.75 -0.69 -2.62
N ASN A 31 4.88 -0.76 -1.89
CA ASN A 31 6.09 -1.39 -2.39
C ASN A 31 5.88 -2.88 -2.68
N TRP A 32 5.12 -3.57 -1.83
CA TRP A 32 4.78 -4.98 -2.03
C TRP A 32 3.94 -5.18 -3.30
N GLY A 33 2.89 -4.40 -3.51
CA GLY A 33 2.06 -4.47 -4.71
C GLY A 33 2.82 -4.08 -5.98
N LEU A 34 3.69 -3.06 -5.90
CA LEU A 34 4.56 -2.65 -6.99
C LEU A 34 5.54 -3.77 -7.39
N ASN A 35 6.12 -4.46 -6.41
CA ASN A 35 7.01 -5.58 -6.68
C ASN A 35 6.28 -6.72 -7.41
N LEU A 36 5.09 -7.09 -6.93
CA LEU A 36 4.27 -8.14 -7.56
C LEU A 36 3.90 -7.79 -9.01
N THR A 37 3.47 -6.55 -9.25
CA THR A 37 3.10 -6.11 -10.61
C THR A 37 4.30 -6.01 -11.55
N LYS A 38 5.50 -5.66 -11.05
CA LYS A 38 6.74 -5.74 -11.83
C LYS A 38 7.09 -7.17 -12.22
N GLN A 39 6.96 -8.13 -11.32
CA GLN A 39 7.21 -9.54 -11.63
C GLN A 39 6.25 -10.06 -12.71
N ILE A 40 4.97 -9.70 -12.65
CA ILE A 40 3.99 -10.04 -13.69
C ILE A 40 4.40 -9.40 -15.03
N LEU A 41 4.82 -8.13 -15.00
CA LEU A 41 5.25 -7.44 -16.22
C LEU A 41 6.45 -8.14 -16.86
N ASP A 42 7.45 -8.50 -16.07
CA ASP A 42 8.66 -9.15 -16.57
C ASP A 42 8.35 -10.57 -17.08
N HIS A 43 7.50 -11.33 -16.38
CA HIS A 43 7.00 -12.62 -16.86
C HIS A 43 6.29 -12.48 -18.21
N ASN A 44 5.41 -11.49 -18.36
CA ASN A 44 4.64 -11.29 -19.58
C ASN A 44 5.48 -10.80 -20.77
N LYS A 45 6.59 -10.12 -20.50
CA LYS A 45 7.60 -9.79 -21.52
C LYS A 45 8.35 -11.03 -22.00
N ALA A 46 8.72 -11.90 -21.07
CA ALA A 46 9.43 -13.15 -21.38
C ALA A 46 8.52 -14.21 -22.04
N ASN A 47 7.20 -14.17 -21.77
CA ASN A 47 6.22 -15.14 -22.25
C ASN A 47 5.05 -14.46 -22.99
N PRO A 48 5.23 -14.02 -24.25
CA PRO A 48 4.20 -13.29 -24.99
C PRO A 48 2.92 -14.07 -25.23
N ASP A 49 3.01 -15.39 -25.37
CA ASP A 49 1.88 -16.29 -25.67
C ASP A 49 1.18 -16.80 -24.39
N ALA A 50 1.79 -16.62 -23.22
CA ALA A 50 1.28 -17.11 -21.93
C ALA A 50 1.27 -15.99 -20.88
N LYS A 51 0.53 -14.92 -21.15
CA LYS A 51 0.47 -13.75 -20.27
C LYS A 51 -0.35 -14.02 -19.00
N ILE A 52 0.20 -13.61 -17.87
CA ILE A 52 -0.50 -13.52 -16.59
C ILE A 52 -1.30 -12.21 -16.56
N LYS A 53 -2.58 -12.30 -16.20
CA LYS A 53 -3.43 -11.12 -16.01
C LYS A 53 -2.98 -10.35 -14.76
N PHE A 54 -2.93 -9.02 -14.87
CA PHE A 54 -2.70 -8.17 -13.70
C PHE A 54 -3.86 -8.29 -12.69
N PRO A 55 -3.56 -8.31 -11.37
CA PRO A 55 -4.59 -8.36 -10.34
C PRO A 55 -5.41 -7.07 -10.32
N SER A 56 -6.67 -7.18 -9.94
CA SER A 56 -7.48 -6.00 -9.60
C SER A 56 -7.09 -5.45 -8.23
N ALA A 57 -7.55 -4.24 -7.91
CA ALA A 57 -7.38 -3.67 -6.57
C ALA A 57 -7.95 -4.60 -5.48
N ILE A 58 -9.10 -5.24 -5.75
CA ILE A 58 -9.73 -6.18 -4.80
C ILE A 58 -8.88 -7.44 -4.60
N ASP A 59 -8.26 -7.96 -5.67
CA ASP A 59 -7.35 -9.10 -5.56
C ASP A 59 -6.14 -8.74 -4.70
N LEU A 60 -5.53 -7.58 -4.95
CA LEU A 60 -4.43 -7.06 -4.14
C LEU A 60 -4.81 -6.90 -2.67
N HIS A 61 -6.01 -6.38 -2.36
CA HIS A 61 -6.46 -6.26 -0.97
C HIS A 61 -6.53 -7.62 -0.27
N LYS A 62 -7.09 -8.63 -0.94
CA LYS A 62 -7.25 -9.98 -0.39
C LYS A 62 -5.88 -10.62 -0.16
N TRP A 63 -5.00 -10.55 -1.15
CA TRP A 63 -3.65 -11.11 -1.05
C TRP A 63 -2.79 -10.41 -0.02
N LEU A 64 -2.86 -9.08 0.08
CA LEU A 64 -2.18 -8.30 1.10
C LEU A 64 -2.60 -8.75 2.50
N VAL A 65 -3.90 -8.97 2.73
CA VAL A 65 -4.41 -9.47 4.01
C VAL A 65 -3.90 -10.89 4.30
N ALA A 66 -3.91 -11.77 3.31
CA ALA A 66 -3.55 -13.17 3.48
C ALA A 66 -2.04 -13.43 3.58
N LEU A 67 -1.21 -12.64 2.90
CA LEU A 67 0.22 -12.90 2.72
C LEU A 67 1.13 -11.93 3.46
N VAL A 68 0.66 -10.68 3.68
CA VAL A 68 1.49 -9.63 4.29
C VAL A 68 0.99 -9.31 5.68
N LYS A 69 -0.31 -9.01 5.82
CA LYS A 69 -0.87 -8.57 7.10
C LYS A 69 -0.75 -9.64 8.19
N SER A 70 -0.93 -10.92 7.86
CA SER A 70 -0.78 -12.03 8.82
C SER A 70 0.64 -12.13 9.40
N GLU A 71 1.65 -11.86 8.58
CA GLU A 71 3.07 -11.96 8.94
C GLU A 71 3.62 -10.68 9.59
N ASN A 72 2.84 -9.60 9.61
CA ASN A 72 3.29 -8.27 10.02
C ASN A 72 2.33 -7.69 11.06
N GLU A 73 2.52 -8.04 12.33
CA GLU A 73 1.65 -7.64 13.45
C GLU A 73 1.39 -6.12 13.52
N TRP A 74 2.37 -5.31 13.13
CA TRP A 74 2.28 -3.84 13.11
C TRP A 74 1.24 -3.30 12.10
N TYR A 75 0.75 -4.10 11.15
CA TYR A 75 -0.40 -3.74 10.31
C TYR A 75 -1.71 -3.64 11.11
N TYR A 76 -1.82 -4.30 12.26
CA TYR A 76 -3.01 -4.25 13.11
C TYR A 76 -3.06 -2.96 13.95
N GLU A 77 -1.97 -2.22 14.03
CA GLU A 77 -1.90 -0.92 14.70
C GLU A 77 -2.45 0.24 13.86
N CYS A 78 -2.78 -0.01 12.60
CA CYS A 78 -3.28 0.98 11.65
C CYS A 78 -4.66 0.61 11.11
N SER A 79 -5.37 1.60 10.55
CA SER A 79 -6.65 1.34 9.89
C SER A 79 -6.49 0.38 8.71
N LYS A 80 -7.52 -0.44 8.47
CA LYS A 80 -7.57 -1.33 7.28
C LYS A 80 -7.35 -0.58 5.97
N SER A 81 -7.79 0.68 5.90
CA SER A 81 -7.73 1.48 4.69
C SER A 81 -6.30 1.91 4.38
N THR A 82 -5.42 2.00 5.39
CA THR A 82 -4.03 2.45 5.21
C THR A 82 -3.25 1.58 4.23
N PRO A 83 -3.21 0.24 4.39
CA PRO A 83 -2.54 -0.61 3.42
C PRO A 83 -3.40 -0.91 2.17
N GLN A 84 -4.73 -0.85 2.27
CA GLN A 84 -5.61 -1.15 1.13
C GLN A 84 -5.79 0.03 0.17
N GLN A 85 -5.53 1.26 0.59
CA GLN A 85 -5.64 2.47 -0.25
C GLN A 85 -4.28 3.16 -0.40
N ALA A 86 -3.21 2.39 -0.22
CA ALA A 86 -1.83 2.82 -0.34
C ALA A 86 -1.44 3.17 -1.78
#